data_AF-A0A1X0QKH3-F1
#
_entry.id   AF-A0A1X0QKH3-F1
#
_cell.length_a   1.000
_cell.length_b   1.000
_cell.length_c   1.000
_cell.angle_alpha   90.00
_cell.angle_beta   90.00
_cell.angle_gamma   90.00
#
_symmetry.space_group_name_H-M   'P 1'
#
loop_
_entity.id
_entity.type
_entity.pdbx_description
1 polymer ?
#
loop_
_entity_poly.entity_id
_entity_poly.type
_entity_poly.pdbx_seq_one_letter_code
_entity_poly.pdbx_strand_id
1 'polypeptide(L)'
;MSVDAKTTYKIKKYLQNNMGIVLPFDKREHHEDLDLPVGVIQTAMKKFISFKMVECYGNWRHAWYFLTESGHKTLTEEIGLPEEARIREENIIKN
;
A
#
# COMPACT_ATOMS: atom_id res chain seq x y z
N MET A 1 2.25 -16.53 9.21
CA MET A 1 3.44 -15.89 8.59
C MET A 1 3.44 -14.43 8.97
N SER A 2 4.53 -13.94 9.56
CA SER A 2 4.78 -12.52 9.74
C SER A 2 5.46 -11.97 8.47
N VAL A 3 5.04 -10.78 8.03
CA VAL A 3 5.73 -10.05 6.95
C VAL A 3 6.83 -9.22 7.62
N ASP A 4 8.05 -9.26 7.09
CA ASP A 4 9.17 -8.51 7.66
C ASP A 4 8.98 -6.99 7.50
N ALA A 5 9.77 -6.22 8.25
CA ALA A 5 9.65 -4.76 8.29
C ALA A 5 9.96 -4.09 6.94
N LYS A 6 10.95 -4.58 6.18
CA LYS A 6 11.36 -4.01 4.90
C LYS A 6 10.26 -4.23 3.85
N THR A 7 9.70 -5.44 3.80
CA THR A 7 8.57 -5.79 2.94
C THR A 7 7.33 -5.00 3.32
N THR A 8 7.04 -4.86 4.61
CA THR A 8 5.93 -4.03 5.10
C THR A 8 6.08 -2.58 4.65
N TYR A 9 7.28 -2.00 4.78
CA TYR A 9 7.57 -0.63 4.34
C TYR A 9 7.36 -0.46 2.83
N LYS A 10 7.85 -1.39 2.00
CA LYS A 10 7.61 -1.36 0.53
C LYS A 10 6.12 -1.30 0.19
N ILE A 11 5.32 -2.17 0.82
CA ILE A 11 3.87 -2.22 0.58
C ILE A 11 3.19 -0.92 1.03
N LYS A 12 3.56 -0.39 2.21
CA LYS A 12 3.06 0.89 2.72
C LYS A 12 3.37 2.05 1.75
N LYS A 13 4.61 2.14 1.28
CA LYS A 13 5.03 3.17 0.32
C LYS A 13 4.26 3.07 -1.00
N TYR A 14 4.06 1.85 -1.50
CA TYR A 14 3.26 1.63 -2.70
C TYR A 14 1.81 2.08 -2.52
N LEU A 15 1.17 1.72 -1.40
CA LEU A 15 -0.20 2.14 -1.10
C LEU A 15 -0.32 3.67 -1.00
N GLN A 16 0.64 4.34 -0.36
CA GLN A 16 0.61 5.80 -0.23
C GLN A 16 0.67 6.49 -1.60
N ASN A 17 1.51 5.99 -2.53
CA ASN A 17 1.66 6.58 -3.85
C ASN A 17 0.50 6.26 -4.80
N ASN A 18 -0.13 5.09 -4.66
CA ASN A 18 -1.14 4.60 -5.61
C ASN A 18 -2.58 4.64 -5.07
N MET A 19 -2.76 4.98 -3.79
CA MET A 19 -4.06 4.99 -3.08
C MET A 19 -4.78 3.63 -3.00
N GLY A 20 -4.15 2.56 -3.47
CA GLY A 20 -4.73 1.23 -3.48
C GLY A 20 -3.86 0.21 -4.21
N ILE A 21 -4.35 -1.03 -4.25
CA ILE A 21 -3.73 -2.15 -4.96
C ILE A 21 -4.80 -3.18 -5.33
N VAL A 22 -4.66 -3.81 -6.49
CA VAL A 22 -5.53 -4.91 -6.93
C VAL A 22 -4.73 -6.20 -6.95
N LEU A 23 -5.23 -7.24 -6.30
CA LEU A 23 -4.54 -8.53 -6.21
C LEU A 23 -5.45 -9.66 -6.68
N PRO A 24 -4.94 -10.64 -7.45
CA PRO A 24 -5.68 -11.86 -7.74
C PRO A 24 -5.89 -12.66 -6.44
N PHE A 25 -6.92 -13.52 -6.42
CA PHE A 25 -7.12 -14.44 -5.29
C PHE A 25 -6.08 -15.56 -5.25
N ASP A 26 -5.44 -15.90 -6.39
CA ASP A 26 -4.32 -16.85 -6.39
C ASP A 26 -3.10 -16.22 -5.72
N LYS A 27 -2.65 -16.88 -4.65
CA LYS A 27 -1.56 -16.40 -3.80
C LYS A 27 -0.18 -16.75 -4.33
N ARG A 28 -0.10 -17.63 -5.32
CA ARG A 28 1.16 -18.14 -5.91
C ARG A 28 1.75 -17.17 -6.93
N GLU A 29 0.93 -16.23 -7.41
CA GLU A 29 1.34 -15.19 -8.33
C GLU A 29 2.27 -14.16 -7.65
N HIS A 30 2.94 -13.35 -8.46
CA HIS A 30 3.75 -12.20 -8.03
C HIS A 30 3.10 -10.90 -8.51
N HIS A 31 3.21 -9.85 -7.70
CA HIS A 31 2.83 -8.50 -8.12
C HIS A 31 4.01 -7.84 -8.85
N GLU A 32 3.78 -7.37 -10.08
CA GLU A 32 4.82 -6.86 -10.97
C GLU A 32 5.59 -5.67 -10.37
N ASP A 33 4.89 -4.63 -9.89
CA ASP A 33 5.56 -3.40 -9.41
C ASP A 33 6.28 -3.56 -8.07
N LEU A 34 5.80 -4.49 -7.24
CA LEU A 34 6.34 -4.70 -5.90
C LEU A 34 7.43 -5.77 -5.87
N ASP A 35 7.47 -6.63 -6.90
CA ASP A 35 8.27 -7.85 -6.95
C ASP A 35 8.13 -8.68 -5.66
N LEU A 36 6.88 -8.94 -5.29
CA LEU A 36 6.50 -9.68 -4.08
C LEU A 36 5.44 -10.74 -4.40
N PRO A 37 5.48 -11.90 -3.73
CA PRO A 37 4.41 -12.88 -3.84
C PRO A 37 3.08 -12.29 -3.37
N VAL A 38 2.00 -12.51 -4.13
CA VAL A 38 0.65 -12.01 -3.81
C VAL A 38 0.21 -12.45 -2.41
N GLY A 39 0.54 -13.69 -2.00
CA GLY A 39 0.24 -14.19 -0.66
C GLY A 39 0.88 -13.37 0.48
N VAL A 40 2.08 -12.82 0.26
CA VAL A 40 2.75 -11.94 1.23
C VAL A 40 2.01 -10.61 1.33
N ILE A 41 1.64 -10.02 0.20
CA ILE A 41 0.91 -8.75 0.16
C ILE A 41 -0.47 -8.91 0.81
N GLN A 42 -1.22 -9.97 0.47
CA GLN A 42 -2.51 -10.27 1.11
C GLN A 42 -2.40 -10.46 2.63
N THR A 43 -1.29 -11.03 3.11
CA THR A 43 -1.04 -11.17 4.56
C THR A 43 -0.86 -9.80 5.21
N ALA A 44 -0.14 -8.87 4.57
CA ALA A 44 -0.03 -7.48 5.04
C ALA A 44 -1.39 -6.75 4.98
N MET A 45 -2.16 -6.90 3.91
CA MET A 45 -3.47 -6.24 3.76
C MET A 45 -4.45 -6.63 4.86
N LYS A 46 -4.49 -7.91 5.27
CA LYS A 46 -5.31 -8.35 6.40
C LYS A 46 -4.98 -7.59 7.69
N LYS A 47 -3.70 -7.34 7.94
CA LYS A 47 -3.25 -6.53 9.08
C LYS A 47 -3.67 -5.08 8.93
N PHE A 48 -3.51 -4.48 7.75
CA PHE A 48 -3.93 -3.10 7.50
C PHE A 48 -5.45 -2.88 7.59
N ILE A 49 -6.26 -3.85 7.17
CA ILE A 49 -7.71 -3.86 7.37
C ILE A 49 -8.05 -3.85 8.87
N SER A 50 -7.36 -4.67 9.68
CA SER A 50 -7.60 -4.70 11.13
C SER A 50 -7.30 -3.36 11.82
N PHE A 51 -6.42 -2.54 11.23
CA PHE A 51 -6.13 -1.18 11.68
C PHE A 51 -6.97 -0.10 10.99
N LYS A 52 -7.96 -0.48 10.17
CA LYS A 52 -8.80 0.44 9.38
C LYS A 52 -7.99 1.35 8.44
N MET A 53 -6.79 0.95 8.05
CA MET A 53 -5.97 1.69 7.10
C MET A 53 -6.42 1.44 5.66
N VAL A 54 -7.02 0.27 5.39
CA VAL A 54 -7.39 -0.18 4.05
C VAL A 54 -8.76 -0.83 4.10
N GLU A 55 -9.58 -0.56 3.08
CA GLU A 55 -10.84 -1.26 2.81
C GLU A 55 -10.64 -2.27 1.68
N CYS A 56 -11.43 -3.36 1.68
CA CYS A 56 -11.29 -4.46 0.75
C CYS A 56 -12.63 -4.82 0.11
N TYR A 57 -12.63 -4.95 -1.21
CA TYR A 57 -13.77 -5.42 -2.01
C TYR A 57 -13.33 -6.61 -2.85
N GLY A 58 -14.19 -7.61 -3.00
CA GLY A 58 -13.91 -8.83 -3.76
C GLY A 58 -14.93 -9.04 -4.88
N ASN A 59 -14.44 -9.31 -6.09
CA ASN A 59 -15.21 -9.50 -7.32
C ASN A 59 -14.33 -10.14 -8.40
N TRP A 60 -14.88 -10.82 -9.41
CA TRP A 60 -14.14 -11.34 -10.59
C TRP A 60 -12.75 -11.94 -10.29
N ARG A 61 -12.63 -12.74 -9.23
CA ARG A 61 -11.38 -13.40 -8.76
C ARG A 61 -10.24 -12.46 -8.32
N HIS A 62 -10.55 -11.20 -8.03
CA HIS A 62 -9.61 -10.20 -7.54
C HIS A 62 -10.12 -9.57 -6.24
N ALA A 63 -9.17 -9.07 -5.45
CA ALA A 63 -9.39 -8.23 -4.28
C ALA A 63 -8.88 -6.83 -4.61
N TRP A 64 -9.76 -5.83 -4.48
CA TRP A 64 -9.43 -4.41 -4.56
C TRP A 64 -9.24 -3.88 -3.16
N TYR A 65 -8.06 -3.35 -2.89
CA TYR A 65 -7.71 -2.73 -1.64
C TYR A 65 -7.60 -1.22 -1.85
N PHE A 66 -8.36 -0.44 -1.10
CA PHE A 66 -8.34 1.01 -1.17
C PHE A 66 -7.83 1.59 0.14
N LEU A 67 -6.90 2.54 0.06
CA LEU A 67 -6.39 3.25 1.21
C LEU A 67 -7.48 4.19 1.74
N THR A 68 -7.80 4.08 3.03
CA THR A 68 -8.78 4.97 3.67
C THR A 68 -8.14 6.33 3.98
N GLU A 69 -8.95 7.34 4.25
CA GLU A 69 -8.44 8.65 4.70
C GLU A 69 -7.59 8.53 5.97
N SER A 70 -8.05 7.73 6.95
CA SER A 70 -7.28 7.44 8.16
C SER A 70 -5.99 6.70 7.85
N GLY A 71 -6.02 5.74 6.91
CA GLY A 71 -4.84 5.03 6.45
C GLY A 71 -3.82 5.97 5.80
N HIS A 72 -4.28 6.86 4.93
CA HIS A 72 -3.42 7.86 4.29
C HIS A 72 -2.75 8.78 5.31
N LYS A 73 -3.50 9.25 6.31
CA LYS A 73 -2.94 10.05 7.41
C LYS A 73 -1.88 9.26 8.18
N THR A 74 -2.19 8.03 8.60
CA THR A 74 -1.23 7.17 9.32
C THR A 74 0.03 6.93 8.50
N LEU A 75 -0.09 6.63 7.20
CA LEU A 75 1.08 6.45 6.34
C LEU A 75 1.88 7.75 6.24
N THR A 76 1.23 8.89 6.06
CA THR A 76 1.93 10.18 5.96
C THR A 76 2.73 10.50 7.24
N GLU A 77 2.17 10.18 8.42
CA GLU A 77 2.85 10.33 9.71
C GLU A 77 4.03 9.35 9.88
N GLU A 78 3.89 8.11 9.41
CA GLU A 78 4.91 7.07 9.56
C GLU A 78 6.07 7.17 8.54
N ILE A 79 5.76 7.46 7.28
CA ILE A 79 6.71 7.39 6.16
C ILE A 79 7.01 8.75 5.51
N GLY A 80 6.31 9.81 5.91
CA GLY A 80 6.45 11.16 5.35
C GLY A 80 5.51 11.42 4.18
N LEU A 81 5.69 12.56 3.50
CA LEU A 81 4.85 12.95 2.37
C LEU A 81 5.00 11.98 1.18
N PRO A 82 3.92 11.77 0.40
CA PRO A 82 4.01 11.05 -0.87
C PRO A 82 5.08 11.69 -1.77
N GLU A 83 5.74 10.88 -2.60
CA GLU A 83 6.88 11.32 -3.42
C GLU A 83 6.52 12.52 -4.30
N GLU A 84 5.34 12.51 -4.91
CA GLU A 84 4.85 13.62 -5.73
C GLU A 84 4.66 14.92 -4.94
N ALA A 85 4.16 14.83 -3.70
CA ALA A 85 3.98 16.00 -2.84
C ALA A 85 5.34 16.58 -2.42
N ARG A 86 6.30 15.72 -2.10
CA ARG A 86 7.68 16.14 -1.78
C ARG A 86 8.35 16.88 -2.93
N ILE A 87 8.23 16.37 -4.16
CA ILE A 87 8.79 17.02 -5.37
C ILE A 87 8.14 18.39 -5.60
N ARG A 88 6.82 18.52 -5.38
CA ARG A 88 6.12 19.82 -5.50
C ARG A 88 6.62 20.83 -4.49
N GLU A 89 6.78 20.46 -3.22
CA GLU A 89 7.31 21.36 -2.19
C GLU A 89 8.74 21.83 -2.50
N GLU A 90 9.61 20.92 -2.93
CA GLU A 90 10.99 21.25 -3.33
C GLU A 90 11.05 22.23 -4.50
N ASN A 91 10.09 22.16 -5.43
CA ASN A 91 10.01 23.06 -6.58
C ASN A 91 9.43 24.43 -6.20
N ILE A 92 8.58 24.53 -5.17
CA ILE A 92 8.05 25.81 -4.67
C ILE A 92 9.15 26.59 -3.94
N ILE A 93 10.03 25.92 -3.19
CA ILE A 93 11.12 26.58 -2.43
C ILE A 93 12.22 27.14 -3.34
N LYS A 94 12.35 26.64 -4.58
CA LYS A 94 13.39 27.03 -5.53
C LYS A 94 13.01 28.18 -6.46
N ASN A 95 11.78 28.67 -6.42
CA ASN A 95 11.29 29.83 -7.17
C ASN A 95 11.00 31.00 -6.23
#